data_AF-A0A9N8YY39-F1
#
_entry.id   AF-A0A9N8YY39-F1
#
_cell.length_a   1.000
_cell.length_b   1.000
_cell.length_c   1.000
_cell.angle_alpha   90.00
_cell.angle_beta   90.00
_cell.angle_gamma   90.00
#
_symmetry.space_group_name_H-M   'P 1'
#
loop_
_entity.id
_entity.type
_entity.pdbx_description
1 polymer ?
#
loop_
_entity_poly.entity_id
_entity_poly.type
_entity_poly.pdbx_seq_one_letter_code
_entity_poly.pdbx_strand_id
1 'polypeptide(L)'
;MQIGRLFHYATDAILISALLAGIKRSTGLTFATERIKNRNIRNIVNTFLGVGEWVMDKCIMYMSSSPYFVKKLIDYNPESRSLHFF
;
A
#
# COMPACT_ATOMS: atom_id res chain seq x y z
N MET A 1 -19.81 15.58 22.57
CA MET A 1 -19.44 15.29 21.16
C MET A 1 -17.94 14.99 21.08
N GLN A 2 -17.52 13.73 21.21
CA GLN A 2 -16.09 13.33 21.15
C GLN A 2 -15.77 12.41 19.97
N ILE A 3 -16.78 11.93 19.25
CA ILE A 3 -16.64 11.00 18.11
C ILE A 3 -15.80 11.60 16.98
N GLY A 4 -15.91 12.91 16.71
CA GLY A 4 -15.17 13.56 15.61
C GLY A 4 -13.65 13.50 15.77
N ARG A 5 -13.12 13.65 16.99
CA ARG A 5 -11.66 13.61 17.24
C ARG A 5 -11.12 12.19 17.20
N LEU A 6 -11.89 11.23 17.71
CA LEU A 6 -11.51 9.81 17.67
C LEU A 6 -11.42 9.32 16.23
N PHE A 7 -12.39 9.68 15.38
CA PHE A 7 -12.34 9.38 13.96
C PHE A 7 -11.11 10.01 13.29
N HIS A 8 -10.79 11.26 13.61
CA HIS A 8 -9.63 11.94 13.05
C HIS A 8 -8.32 11.20 13.36
N TYR A 9 -8.09 10.83 14.62
CA TYR A 9 -6.90 10.06 15.01
C TYR A 9 -6.85 8.66 14.40
N ALA A 10 -8.00 8.00 14.26
CA ALA A 10 -8.07 6.71 13.57
C ALA A 10 -7.74 6.85 12.08
N THR A 11 -8.25 7.89 11.42
CA THR A 11 -7.93 8.20 10.02
C THR A 11 -6.45 8.51 9.86
N ASP A 12 -5.87 9.35 10.71
CA ASP A 12 -4.45 9.68 10.67
C ASP A 12 -3.56 8.45 10.87
N ALA A 13 -3.93 7.57 11.81
CA ALA A 13 -3.22 6.32 12.04
C ALA A 13 -3.25 5.43 10.78
N ILE A 14 -4.41 5.31 10.12
CA ILE A 14 -4.53 4.55 8.87
C ILE A 14 -3.71 5.19 7.75
N LEU A 15 -3.75 6.52 7.60
CA LEU A 15 -2.99 7.24 6.58
C LEU A 15 -1.48 7.06 6.76
N ILE A 16 -0.99 7.19 7.99
CA ILE A 16 0.42 6.95 8.32
C ILE A 16 0.79 5.51 7.98
N SER A 17 -0.05 4.53 8.35
CA SER A 17 0.22 3.13 8.01
C SER A 17 0.25 2.88 6.50
N ALA A 18 -0.70 3.42 5.74
CA ALA A 18 -0.74 3.30 4.29
C ALA A 18 0.48 3.95 3.63
N LEU A 19 0.94 5.09 4.14
CA LEU A 19 2.17 5.76 3.69
C LEU A 19 3.40 4.87 3.91
N LEU A 20 3.55 4.28 5.11
CA LEU A 20 4.64 3.36 5.41
C LEU A 20 4.61 2.12 4.50
N ALA A 21 3.42 1.56 4.26
CA ALA A 21 3.23 0.47 3.31
C ALA A 21 3.63 0.87 1.87
N GLY A 22 3.29 2.09 1.46
CA GLY A 22 3.71 2.67 0.18
C GLY A 22 5.23 2.76 0.05
N ILE A 23 5.92 3.28 1.07
CA ILE A 23 7.38 3.37 1.10
C ILE A 23 8.00 1.97 1.01
N LYS A 24 7.49 1.00 1.78
CA LYS A 24 7.95 -0.39 1.72
C LYS A 24 7.82 -0.98 0.31
N ARG A 25 6.71 -0.73 -0.38
CA ARG A 25 6.45 -1.25 -1.72
C ARG A 25 7.27 -0.54 -2.82
N SER A 26 7.57 0.75 -2.67
CA SER A 26 8.33 1.52 -3.66
C SER A 26 9.85 1.39 -3.50
N THR A 27 10.34 1.20 -2.27
CA THR A 27 11.78 1.19 -1.95
C THR A 27 12.31 -0.15 -1.44
N GLY A 28 11.41 -1.06 -1.00
CA GLY A 28 11.78 -2.31 -0.35
C GLY A 28 12.16 -2.16 1.14
N LEU A 29 12.17 -0.94 1.69
CA LEU A 29 12.52 -0.69 3.09
C LEU A 29 11.38 -1.13 4.02
N THR A 30 11.63 -2.10 4.89
CA THR A 30 10.68 -2.55 5.90
C THR A 30 11.01 -2.01 7.29
N PHE A 31 10.00 -1.76 8.10
CA PHE A 31 10.20 -1.37 9.49
C PHE A 31 10.74 -2.55 10.29
N ALA A 32 11.83 -2.35 11.02
CA ALA A 32 12.52 -3.41 11.75
C ALA A 32 11.79 -3.77 13.06
N THR A 33 10.59 -4.37 12.95
CA THR A 33 9.75 -4.76 14.09
C THR A 33 10.41 -5.83 14.98
N GLU A 34 11.40 -6.56 14.46
CA GLU A 34 12.21 -7.53 15.21
C GLU A 34 13.09 -6.87 16.28
N ARG A 35 13.47 -5.60 16.12
CA ARG A 35 14.23 -4.86 17.15
C ARG A 35 13.39 -4.53 18.39
N ILE A 36 12.06 -4.71 18.31
CA ILE A 36 11.15 -4.50 19.43
C ILE A 36 11.20 -5.73 20.35
N LYS A 37 11.85 -5.57 21.52
CA LYS A 37 11.98 -6.62 22.54
C LYS A 37 10.62 -7.09 23.08
N ASN A 38 9.65 -6.19 23.21
CA ASN A 38 8.34 -6.50 23.73
C ASN A 38 7.44 -7.14 22.66
N ARG A 39 7.00 -8.38 22.90
CA ARG A 39 6.13 -9.15 21.99
C ARG A 39 4.79 -8.46 21.70
N ASN A 40 4.17 -7.84 22.70
CA ASN A 40 2.86 -7.19 22.53
C ASN A 40 2.98 -5.95 21.63
N ILE A 41 3.99 -5.12 21.88
CA ILE A 41 4.26 -3.92 21.07
C ILE A 41 4.59 -4.34 19.63
N ARG A 42 5.42 -5.37 19.46
CA ARG A 42 5.74 -5.91 18.13
C ARG A 42 4.49 -6.36 17.38
N ASN A 43 3.57 -7.05 18.05
CA ASN A 43 2.31 -7.49 17.43
C ASN A 43 1.45 -6.30 17.01
N ILE A 44 1.31 -5.28 17.87
CA ILE A 44 0.55 -4.07 17.57
C ILE A 44 1.15 -3.37 16.34
N VAL A 45 2.47 -3.20 16.29
CA VAL A 45 3.13 -2.55 15.15
C VAL A 45 2.97 -3.40 13.88
N ASN A 46 3.10 -4.72 13.95
CA ASN A 46 2.87 -5.60 12.80
C ASN A 46 1.43 -5.50 12.28
N THR A 47 0.43 -5.52 13.18
CA THR A 47 -0.97 -5.31 12.80
C THR A 47 -1.17 -3.93 12.20
N PHE A 48 -0.59 -2.90 12.81
CA PHE A 48 -0.66 -1.53 12.32
C PHE A 48 -0.13 -1.43 10.88
N LEU A 49 1.08 -1.92 10.62
CA LEU A 49 1.68 -1.93 9.27
C LEU A 49 0.88 -2.78 8.28
N GLY A 50 0.34 -3.92 8.72
CA GLY A 50 -0.50 -4.79 7.90
C GLY A 50 -1.80 -4.12 7.46
N VAL A 51 -2.41 -3.28 8.31
CA VAL A 51 -3.58 -2.47 7.93
C VAL A 51 -3.23 -1.52 6.78
N GLY A 52 -2.04 -0.90 6.79
CA GLY A 52 -1.59 0.00 5.73
C GLY A 52 -1.41 -0.71 4.39
N GLU A 53 -0.83 -1.91 4.41
CA GLU A 53 -0.69 -2.75 3.20
C GLU A 53 -2.06 -3.11 2.63
N TRP A 54 -2.99 -3.53 3.50
CA TRP A 54 -4.36 -3.84 3.09
C TRP A 54 -5.08 -2.63 2.48
N VAL A 55 -4.97 -1.45 3.10
CA VAL A 55 -5.58 -0.20 2.58
C VAL A 55 -4.98 0.15 1.22
N MET A 56 -3.66 0.06 1.06
CA MET A 56 -3.01 0.30 -0.22
C MET A 56 -3.50 -0.66 -1.31
N ASP A 57 -3.66 -1.94 -1.00
CA ASP A 57 -4.19 -2.92 -1.96
C ASP A 57 -5.64 -2.61 -2.35
N LYS A 58 -6.48 -2.17 -1.41
CA LYS A 58 -7.85 -1.72 -1.74
C LYS A 58 -7.86 -0.49 -2.62
N CYS A 59 -7.00 0.49 -2.34
CA CYS A 59 -6.84 1.67 -3.20
C CYS A 59 -6.42 1.27 -4.62
N ILE A 60 -5.43 0.39 -4.76
CA ILE A 60 -4.96 -0.09 -6.08
C ILE A 60 -6.06 -0.87 -6.79
N MET A 61 -6.80 -1.74 -6.09
CA MET A 61 -7.92 -2.47 -6.66
C MET A 61 -8.99 -1.51 -7.20
N TYR A 62 -9.36 -0.51 -6.40
CA TYR A 62 -10.35 0.49 -6.78
C TYR A 62 -9.88 1.34 -7.96
N MET A 63 -8.65 1.84 -7.92
CA MET A 63 -8.05 2.59 -9.04
C MET A 63 -7.95 1.71 -10.30
N SER A 64 -7.55 0.45 -10.16
CA SER A 64 -7.45 -0.48 -11.29
C SER A 64 -8.80 -0.83 -11.92
N SER A 65 -9.91 -0.71 -11.19
CA SER A 65 -11.27 -0.89 -11.73
C SER A 65 -11.85 0.39 -12.33
N SER A 66 -11.26 1.54 -12.05
CA SER A 66 -11.77 2.84 -12.45
C SER A 66 -11.31 3.19 -13.87
N PRO A 67 -12.21 3.71 -14.74
CA PRO A 67 -11.85 4.09 -16.11
C PRO A 67 -10.90 5.29 -16.17
N TYR A 68 -10.72 6.01 -15.06
CA TYR A 68 -9.85 7.18 -14.98
C TYR A 68 -8.36 6.84 -14.82
N PHE A 69 -8.02 5.59 -14.50
CA PHE A 69 -6.64 5.18 -14.27
C PHE A 69 -6.19 4.16 -15.32
N VAL A 70 -5.07 4.46 -15.96
CA VAL A 70 -4.42 3.56 -16.93
C VAL A 70 -3.15 3.00 -16.31
N LYS A 71 -2.96 1.69 -16.38
CA LYS A 71 -1.68 1.06 -16.02
C LYS A 71 -0.66 1.38 -17.11
N LYS A 72 0.36 2.17 -16.78
CA LYS A 72 1.48 2.38 -17.69
C LYS A 72 2.33 1.11 -17.74
N LEU A 73 2.15 0.33 -18.80
CA LEU A 73 3.09 -0.74 -19.13
C LEU A 73 4.37 -0.08 -19.66
N ILE A 74 5.51 -0.45 -19.10
CA ILE A 74 6.81 -0.02 -19.63
C ILE A 74 6.97 -0.66 -21.01
N ASP A 75 7.19 0.19 -22.02
CA ASP A 75 7.44 -0.09 -23.43
C ASP A 75 6.44 -0.98 -24.17
N TYR A 76 5.38 -0.34 -24.70
CA TYR A 76 4.77 -0.80 -25.93
C TYR A 76 5.75 -0.58 -27.09
N ASN A 77 6.56 -1.58 -27.40
CA ASN A 77 7.29 -1.66 -28.66
C ASN A 77 6.35 -2.25 -29.75
N PRO A 78 5.87 -1.47 -30.72
CA PRO A 78 4.96 -1.97 -31.76
C PRO A 78 5.60 -3.03 -32.68
N GLU A 79 6.93 -3.16 -32.69
CA GLU A 79 7.68 -4.06 -33.59
C GLU A 79 7.59 -5.55 -33.18
N SER A 80 7.29 -5.89 -31.92
CA SER A 80 7.27 -7.30 -31.49
C SER A 80 5.99 -8.07 -31.85
N ARG A 81 5.00 -7.39 -32.45
CA ARG A 81 3.70 -7.99 -32.81
C ARG A 81 3.67 -8.60 -34.22
N SER A 82 4.67 -8.32 -35.07
CA SER A 82 4.76 -8.83 -36.45
C SER A 82 5.46 -10.19 -36.56
N LEU A 83 6.16 -10.66 -35.53
CA LEU A 83 6.93 -11.91 -35.56
C LEU A 83 6.19 -13.13 -35.01
N HIS A 84 4.92 -12.99 -34.62
CA HIS A 84 4.08 -14.09 -34.14
C HIS A 84 2.93 -14.46 -35.10
N PHE A 85 2.94 -13.94 -36.33
CA PHE A 85 1.89 -14.16 -37.33
C PHE A 85 2.40 -14.67 -38.70
N PHE A 86 3.58 -15.27 -38.75
CA PHE A 86 4.01 -16.10 -39.89
C PHE A 86 4.37 -17.51 -39.42
#